data_AF-A0A534M1E8-F1
#
_entry.id   AF-A0A534M1E8-F1
#
_cell.length_a   1.000
_cell.length_b   1.000
_cell.length_c   1.000
_cell.angle_alpha   90.00
_cell.angle_beta   90.00
_cell.angle_gamma   90.00
#
_symmetry.space_group_name_H-M   'P 1'
#
loop_
_entity.id
_entity.type
_entity.pdbx_description
1 polymer ?
#
loop_
_entity_poly.entity_id
_entity_poly.type
_entity_poly.pdbx_seq_one_letter_code
_entity_poly.pdbx_strand_id
1 'polypeptide(L)'
;MVPSADSAGVFPWSSPLFAAFRYDGGQVLGTYVQFAYDPSSGTVRSVLGLAGNAPVLYVGSIQISGFAPARGASARGPTFQAEGYLATITAHDDPTVLLEVRTDVARTAAIELPAGAKNISVQTAPGSWPASSISYTVGEEQARFLLGVGSFSVNGIRVVAKMADSDLLTFKSVPPSAENRGEWLAVLDAIGAGRIVAELDLVATADGRWVQNVVQYRLGVSGWALHVEPGRASVQVDSLLPGGATVLLAFDRATMPFNAPTELQVRANAGEANRTESPLSLFFSSEPRSRGPSYSVLSFPDTVVALYLPSLAAVSIEVVSSRANGPPAGLQADSEIAMIAALAIVSAAAARMLRRKNE
;
A
#
# COMPACT_ATOMS: atom_id res chain seq x y z
N MET A 1 5.12 19.71 34.86
CA MET A 1 5.08 18.43 35.59
C MET A 1 5.12 17.35 34.52
N VAL A 2 6.23 16.62 34.45
CA VAL A 2 6.52 15.65 33.38
C VAL A 2 5.73 14.37 33.69
N PRO A 3 4.94 13.80 32.75
CA PRO A 3 4.32 12.50 32.98
C PRO A 3 5.41 11.43 32.90
N SER A 4 5.50 10.65 33.97
CA SER A 4 6.42 9.53 34.17
C SER A 4 6.21 8.42 33.13
N ALA A 5 7.32 7.94 32.59
CA ALA A 5 7.41 6.65 31.94
C ALA A 5 7.27 5.56 33.00
N ASP A 6 6.11 4.91 33.05
CA ASP A 6 5.95 3.55 33.58
C ASP A 6 4.53 3.05 33.28
N SER A 7 4.38 2.51 32.07
CA SER A 7 3.44 1.43 31.81
C SER A 7 3.99 0.64 30.63
N ALA A 8 4.46 -0.58 30.89
CA ALA A 8 4.62 -1.61 29.88
C ALA A 8 3.27 -1.75 29.16
N GLY A 9 3.16 -1.15 27.99
CA GLY A 9 1.90 -1.01 27.27
C GLY A 9 2.14 -1.29 25.80
N VAL A 10 1.40 -2.27 25.29
CA VAL A 10 0.92 -2.27 23.91
C VAL A 10 0.56 -0.82 23.57
N PHE A 11 1.17 -0.23 22.55
CA PHE A 11 0.64 1.01 21.98
C PHE A 11 -0.84 0.72 21.66
N PRO A 12 -1.81 1.49 22.18
CA PRO A 12 -3.21 1.06 22.34
C PRO A 12 -3.98 0.92 21.01
N TRP A 13 -3.27 0.90 19.90
CA TRP A 13 -3.80 0.92 18.56
C TRP A 13 -3.14 -0.19 17.74
N SER A 14 -3.98 -1.11 17.30
CA SER A 14 -3.66 -2.14 16.32
C SER A 14 -4.72 -2.06 15.22
N SER A 15 -4.30 -1.76 14.00
CA SER A 15 -5.13 -1.85 12.80
C SER A 15 -4.70 -3.08 12.00
N PRO A 16 -5.60 -3.74 11.24
CA PRO A 16 -5.18 -4.83 10.37
C PRO A 16 -4.21 -4.38 9.24
N LEU A 17 -3.98 -3.08 9.07
CA LEU A 17 -3.00 -2.51 8.15
C LEU A 17 -1.59 -2.40 8.73
N PHE A 18 -1.48 -1.89 9.96
CA PHE A 18 -0.20 -1.69 10.63
C PHE A 18 -0.45 -1.48 12.13
N ALA A 19 0.61 -1.63 12.91
CA ALA A 19 0.56 -1.42 14.35
C ALA A 19 1.75 -0.57 14.78
N ALA A 20 2.40 -0.94 15.88
CA ALA A 20 3.48 -0.18 16.45
C ALA A 20 4.59 -1.08 16.95
N PHE A 21 5.82 -0.66 16.67
CA PHE A 21 6.99 -1.31 17.22
C PHE A 21 7.27 -0.88 18.65
N ARG A 22 7.82 -1.83 19.40
CA ARG A 22 8.65 -1.59 20.57
C ARG A 22 10.08 -1.98 20.25
N TYR A 23 11.04 -1.15 20.65
CA TYR A 23 12.46 -1.48 20.56
C TYR A 23 13.07 -1.58 21.95
N ASP A 24 13.69 -2.72 22.24
CA ASP A 24 14.37 -3.01 23.51
C ASP A 24 15.82 -3.42 23.23
N GLY A 25 16.67 -2.43 22.97
CA GLY A 25 18.14 -2.53 23.03
C GLY A 25 18.81 -3.66 22.24
N GLY A 26 18.15 -4.22 21.23
CA GLY A 26 18.59 -5.44 20.56
C GLY A 26 17.48 -6.21 19.86
N GLN A 27 16.23 -6.01 20.32
CA GLN A 27 15.06 -6.65 19.74
C GLN A 27 14.00 -5.62 19.36
N VAL A 28 13.46 -5.77 18.15
CA VAL A 28 12.32 -4.99 17.64
C VAL A 28 11.11 -5.91 17.61
N LEU A 29 10.07 -5.50 18.33
CA LEU A 29 8.87 -6.27 18.58
C LEU A 29 7.66 -5.52 18.04
N GLY A 30 7.03 -6.05 17.01
CA GLY A 30 5.78 -5.56 16.46
C GLY A 30 4.66 -6.59 16.58
N THR A 31 3.47 -6.19 16.12
CA THR A 31 2.30 -7.06 15.99
C THR A 31 2.44 -8.00 14.79
N TYR A 32 2.97 -7.47 13.69
CA TYR A 32 3.10 -8.17 12.42
C TYR A 32 4.53 -8.59 12.14
N VAL A 33 5.50 -7.80 12.61
CA VAL A 33 6.92 -8.02 12.31
C VAL A 33 7.75 -8.11 13.59
N GLN A 34 8.70 -9.03 13.62
CA GLN A 34 9.73 -9.06 14.67
C GLN A 34 11.10 -9.32 14.08
N PHE A 35 12.13 -8.71 14.65
CA PHE A 35 13.52 -8.96 14.27
C PHE A 35 14.48 -8.56 15.39
N ALA A 36 15.68 -9.10 15.32
CA ALA A 36 16.81 -8.64 16.13
C ALA A 36 17.61 -7.57 15.37
N TYR A 37 18.11 -6.58 16.09
CA TYR A 37 18.93 -5.51 15.57
C TYR A 37 20.20 -5.36 16.41
N ASP A 38 21.36 -5.44 15.79
CA ASP A 38 22.64 -5.20 16.45
C ASP A 38 23.01 -3.72 16.37
N PRO A 39 22.92 -2.96 17.48
CA PRO A 39 23.22 -1.52 17.48
C PRO A 39 24.70 -1.21 17.31
N SER A 40 25.60 -2.19 17.37
CA SER A 40 27.03 -1.97 17.15
C SER A 40 27.42 -2.05 15.67
N SER A 41 26.70 -2.87 14.89
CA SER A 41 27.03 -3.17 13.49
C SER A 41 25.94 -2.76 12.49
N GLY A 42 24.75 -2.41 12.96
CA GLY A 42 23.58 -2.18 12.12
C GLY A 42 22.98 -3.45 11.50
N THR A 43 23.40 -4.64 11.95
CA THR A 43 22.92 -5.90 11.37
C THR A 43 21.49 -6.18 11.81
N VAL A 44 20.60 -6.42 10.84
CA VAL A 44 19.25 -6.93 11.08
C VAL A 44 19.28 -8.45 10.99
N ARG A 45 18.66 -9.16 11.92
CA ARG A 45 18.63 -10.63 11.97
C ARG A 45 17.23 -11.13 12.23
N SER A 46 16.94 -12.30 11.68
CA SER A 46 15.71 -13.04 11.94
C SER A 46 14.45 -12.21 11.71
N VAL A 47 14.26 -11.71 10.48
CA VAL A 47 13.04 -10.97 10.12
C VAL A 47 11.89 -11.98 10.01
N LEU A 48 11.00 -11.92 11.00
CA LEU A 48 9.83 -12.76 11.14
C LEU A 48 8.58 -12.00 10.74
N GLY A 49 7.75 -12.60 9.88
CA GLY A 49 6.34 -12.23 9.75
C GLY A 49 5.49 -13.05 10.70
N LEU A 50 4.57 -12.39 11.40
CA LEU A 50 3.73 -12.98 12.42
C LEU A 50 2.30 -13.19 11.91
N ALA A 51 1.80 -14.42 11.99
CA ALA A 51 0.39 -14.72 11.88
C ALA A 51 0.03 -15.84 12.85
N GLY A 52 -0.78 -15.51 13.86
CA GLY A 52 -1.15 -16.45 14.92
C GLY A 52 0.08 -17.04 15.61
N ASN A 53 0.11 -18.37 15.76
CA ASN A 53 1.15 -19.08 16.51
C ASN A 53 2.30 -19.64 15.64
N ALA A 54 2.30 -19.39 14.34
CA ALA A 54 3.27 -19.95 13.39
C ALA A 54 4.02 -18.83 12.64
N PRO A 55 5.07 -18.25 13.24
CA PRO A 55 5.84 -17.20 12.59
C PRO A 55 6.60 -17.74 11.37
N VAL A 56 6.70 -16.91 10.32
CA VAL A 56 7.48 -17.22 9.11
C VAL A 56 8.76 -16.41 9.12
N LEU A 57 9.90 -17.11 9.08
CA LEU A 57 11.21 -16.50 8.94
C LEU A 57 11.47 -16.15 7.48
N TYR A 58 11.40 -14.88 7.12
CA TYR A 58 11.63 -14.43 5.75
C TYR A 58 13.10 -14.11 5.45
N VAL A 59 13.82 -13.54 6.41
CA VAL A 59 15.22 -13.13 6.22
C VAL A 59 16.06 -13.57 7.42
N GLY A 60 17.14 -14.30 7.17
CA GLY A 60 18.08 -14.73 8.20
C GLY A 60 18.92 -13.56 8.73
N SER A 61 19.55 -12.81 7.83
CA SER A 61 20.23 -11.56 8.19
C SER A 61 20.39 -10.58 7.03
N ILE A 62 20.56 -9.30 7.35
CA ILE A 62 20.98 -8.23 6.46
C ILE A 62 22.10 -7.46 7.17
N GLN A 63 23.29 -7.45 6.57
CA GLN A 63 24.45 -6.72 7.07
C GLN A 63 24.93 -5.72 6.01
N ILE A 64 24.92 -4.42 6.34
CA ILE A 64 25.35 -3.35 5.44
C ILE A 64 26.81 -3.01 5.71
N SER A 65 27.66 -3.07 4.68
CA SER A 65 29.10 -2.86 4.82
C SER A 65 29.42 -1.43 5.26
N GLY A 66 30.19 -1.30 6.34
CA GLY A 66 30.59 0.01 6.87
C GLY A 66 29.43 0.86 7.39
N PHE A 67 28.32 0.24 7.80
CA PHE A 67 27.30 0.90 8.59
C PHE A 67 27.88 1.24 9.96
N ALA A 68 28.08 2.53 10.22
CA ALA A 68 28.54 3.05 11.49
C ALA A 68 27.38 3.78 12.18
N PRO A 69 26.85 3.28 13.32
CA PRO A 69 25.71 3.89 14.01
C PRO A 69 25.95 5.38 14.33
N ALA A 70 25.00 6.26 13.99
CA ALA A 70 25.18 7.71 14.09
C ALA A 70 24.25 8.39 15.11
N ARG A 71 22.97 8.01 15.17
CA ARG A 71 21.96 8.62 16.08
C ARG A 71 21.16 7.62 16.91
N GLY A 72 21.67 6.39 17.02
CA GLY A 72 20.98 5.29 17.68
C GLY A 72 19.79 4.76 16.88
N ALA A 73 19.18 3.70 17.38
CA ALA A 73 17.98 3.10 16.82
C ALA A 73 16.78 3.42 17.70
N SER A 74 15.61 3.62 17.08
CA SER A 74 14.38 3.89 17.82
C SER A 74 13.15 3.37 17.08
N ALA A 75 12.13 3.01 17.85
CA ALA A 75 10.80 2.72 17.34
C ALA A 75 9.85 3.88 17.68
N ARG A 76 9.08 4.35 16.70
CA ARG A 76 8.06 5.39 16.85
C ARG A 76 6.82 5.01 16.04
N GLY A 77 5.74 4.64 16.73
CA GLY A 77 4.53 4.15 16.08
C GLY A 77 4.86 2.94 15.17
N PRO A 78 4.38 2.92 13.91
CA PRO A 78 4.63 1.80 12.99
C PRO A 78 6.08 1.61 12.58
N THR A 79 6.94 2.60 12.82
CA THR A 79 8.24 2.64 12.17
C THR A 79 9.36 2.41 13.18
N PHE A 80 10.24 1.46 12.86
CA PHE A 80 11.56 1.38 13.46
C PHE A 80 12.55 2.04 12.51
N GLN A 81 13.44 2.87 13.05
CA GLN A 81 14.47 3.53 12.27
C GLN A 81 15.81 3.43 12.99
N ALA A 82 16.86 3.12 12.23
CA ALA A 82 18.25 3.17 12.67
C ALA A 82 19.09 3.96 11.67
N GLU A 83 19.68 5.06 12.15
CA GLU A 83 20.54 5.92 11.34
C GLU A 83 22.01 5.56 11.52
N GLY A 84 22.67 5.26 10.42
CA GLY A 84 24.11 5.09 10.32
C GLY A 84 24.76 6.17 9.45
N TYR A 85 26.08 6.12 9.34
CA TYR A 85 26.84 7.02 8.47
C TYR A 85 26.46 6.81 7.00
N LEU A 86 25.74 7.78 6.43
CA LEU A 86 25.29 7.79 5.02
C LEU A 86 24.41 6.58 4.65
N ALA A 87 23.70 6.02 5.63
CA ALA A 87 22.76 4.93 5.44
C ALA A 87 21.68 4.95 6.52
N THR A 88 20.46 4.59 6.14
CA THR A 88 19.31 4.51 7.06
C THR A 88 18.60 3.18 6.84
N ILE A 89 18.30 2.48 7.94
CA ILE A 89 17.43 1.30 7.95
C ILE A 89 16.07 1.74 8.50
N THR A 90 15.01 1.41 7.78
CA THR A 90 13.63 1.64 8.20
C THR A 90 12.88 0.32 8.12
N ALA A 91 12.12 -0.03 9.15
CA ALA A 91 11.21 -1.17 9.11
C ALA A 91 9.81 -0.72 9.50
N HIS A 92 8.80 -1.41 9.00
CA HIS A 92 7.39 -1.08 9.18
C HIS A 92 6.66 -2.27 9.80
N ASP A 93 5.89 -2.01 10.86
CA ASP A 93 5.08 -3.04 11.52
C ASP A 93 3.76 -3.19 10.77
N ASP A 94 3.84 -3.76 9.56
CA ASP A 94 2.72 -4.08 8.68
C ASP A 94 2.69 -5.58 8.32
N PRO A 95 1.53 -6.15 7.92
CA PRO A 95 1.38 -7.56 7.61
C PRO A 95 2.28 -8.06 6.46
N THR A 96 2.74 -7.17 5.58
CA THR A 96 3.55 -7.53 4.41
C THR A 96 5.05 -7.59 4.71
N VAL A 97 5.45 -7.32 5.94
CA VAL A 97 6.84 -7.35 6.41
C VAL A 97 7.75 -6.50 5.51
N LEU A 98 7.76 -5.20 5.75
CA LEU A 98 8.50 -4.24 4.95
C LEU A 98 9.76 -3.74 5.66
N LEU A 99 10.87 -3.74 4.93
CA LEU A 99 12.14 -3.15 5.36
C LEU A 99 12.78 -2.39 4.21
N GLU A 100 13.26 -1.19 4.50
CA GLU A 100 13.96 -0.30 3.59
C GLU A 100 15.39 -0.06 4.10
N VAL A 101 16.36 -0.09 3.19
CA VAL A 101 17.71 0.39 3.42
C VAL A 101 18.02 1.42 2.36
N ARG A 102 18.18 2.68 2.79
CA ARG A 102 18.61 3.78 1.94
C ARG A 102 20.09 4.04 2.17
N THR A 103 20.85 4.25 1.11
CA THR A 103 22.28 4.60 1.20
C THR A 103 22.57 5.85 0.38
N ASP A 104 23.28 6.82 0.94
CA ASP A 104 23.65 8.04 0.21
C ASP A 104 24.92 7.82 -0.64
N VAL A 105 25.72 6.80 -0.30
CA VAL A 105 26.92 6.35 -1.04
C VAL A 105 26.81 4.88 -1.37
N ALA A 106 27.61 4.41 -2.32
CA ALA A 106 27.68 3.01 -2.71
C ALA A 106 28.07 2.12 -1.53
N ARG A 107 27.29 1.04 -1.33
CA ARG A 107 27.47 0.07 -0.23
C ARG A 107 27.25 -1.34 -0.73
N THR A 108 27.59 -2.31 0.10
CA THR A 108 27.24 -3.71 -0.13
C THR A 108 26.44 -4.20 1.05
N ALA A 109 25.26 -4.77 0.80
CA ALA A 109 24.53 -5.51 1.82
C ALA A 109 24.72 -7.02 1.58
N ALA A 110 25.24 -7.71 2.59
CA ALA A 110 25.24 -9.16 2.65
C ALA A 110 23.92 -9.61 3.27
N ILE A 111 23.14 -10.38 2.52
CA ILE A 111 21.83 -10.87 2.90
C ILE A 111 21.91 -12.40 2.98
N GLU A 112 21.49 -12.96 4.10
CA GLU A 112 21.36 -14.41 4.27
C GLU A 112 19.88 -14.77 4.32
N LEU A 113 19.43 -15.53 3.32
CA LEU A 113 18.08 -16.07 3.29
C LEU A 113 17.98 -17.28 4.25
N PRO A 114 16.76 -17.59 4.73
CA PRO A 114 16.54 -18.75 5.59
C PRO A 114 16.94 -20.06 4.89
N ALA A 115 17.37 -21.08 5.65
CA ALA A 115 17.76 -22.38 5.09
C ALA A 115 16.66 -23.07 4.26
N GLY A 116 15.39 -22.79 4.55
CA GLY A 116 14.24 -23.29 3.81
C GLY A 116 13.87 -22.50 2.55
N ALA A 117 14.62 -21.45 2.20
CA ALA A 117 14.35 -20.63 1.02
C ALA A 117 14.53 -21.45 -0.27
N LYS A 118 13.58 -21.32 -1.19
CA LYS A 118 13.54 -22.02 -2.49
C LYS A 118 13.19 -21.04 -3.60
N ASN A 119 13.33 -21.51 -4.86
CA ASN A 119 12.93 -20.77 -6.06
C ASN A 119 13.54 -19.37 -6.14
N ILE A 120 14.79 -19.23 -5.68
CA ILE A 120 15.50 -17.95 -5.67
C ILE A 120 15.82 -17.59 -7.13
N SER A 121 15.25 -16.49 -7.59
CA SER A 121 15.40 -15.99 -8.95
C SER A 121 15.84 -14.54 -8.91
N VAL A 122 16.79 -14.18 -9.78
CA VAL A 122 17.27 -12.80 -9.94
C VAL A 122 16.77 -12.27 -11.27
N GLN A 123 16.22 -11.07 -11.26
CA GLN A 123 15.92 -10.31 -12.46
C GLN A 123 16.71 -9.00 -12.46
N THR A 124 17.17 -8.60 -13.64
CA THR A 124 17.97 -7.37 -13.80
C THR A 124 17.45 -6.62 -15.02
N ALA A 125 17.15 -5.34 -14.83
CA ALA A 125 16.63 -4.44 -15.85
C ALA A 125 17.28 -3.05 -15.69
N PRO A 126 18.56 -2.89 -16.10
CA PRO A 126 19.30 -1.64 -15.93
C PRO A 126 18.57 -0.46 -16.61
N GLY A 127 18.56 0.69 -15.95
CA GLY A 127 17.86 1.89 -16.45
C GLY A 127 16.35 1.90 -16.24
N SER A 128 15.79 0.87 -15.60
CA SER A 128 14.42 0.85 -15.10
C SER A 128 14.42 0.82 -13.57
N TRP A 129 13.25 1.09 -12.96
CA TRP A 129 13.04 0.83 -11.55
C TRP A 129 12.10 -0.38 -11.38
N PRO A 130 12.44 -1.36 -10.52
CA PRO A 130 13.75 -1.55 -9.91
C PRO A 130 14.80 -2.00 -10.94
N ALA A 131 16.06 -1.61 -10.77
CA ALA A 131 17.15 -2.05 -11.66
C ALA A 131 17.49 -3.54 -11.47
N SER A 132 17.24 -4.08 -10.27
CA SER A 132 17.39 -5.51 -10.00
C SER A 132 16.41 -5.96 -8.91
N SER A 133 15.96 -7.21 -9.00
CA SER A 133 15.08 -7.82 -8.00
C SER A 133 15.45 -9.27 -7.76
N ILE A 134 15.09 -9.75 -6.56
CA ILE A 134 15.10 -11.17 -6.20
C ILE A 134 13.69 -11.55 -5.81
N SER A 135 13.22 -12.70 -6.29
CA SER A 135 12.04 -13.37 -5.76
C SER A 135 12.42 -14.74 -5.19
N TYR A 136 11.79 -15.15 -4.09
CA TYR A 136 11.99 -16.46 -3.49
C TYR A 136 10.77 -16.89 -2.66
N THR A 137 10.74 -18.17 -2.28
CA THR A 137 9.69 -18.73 -1.41
C THR A 137 10.26 -19.30 -0.11
N VAL A 138 9.53 -19.16 0.99
CA VAL A 138 9.78 -19.85 2.27
C VAL A 138 8.52 -20.61 2.66
N GLY A 139 8.57 -21.95 2.58
CA GLY A 139 7.33 -22.74 2.64
C GLY A 139 6.42 -22.37 1.48
N GLU A 140 5.20 -21.96 1.77
CA GLU A 140 4.25 -21.44 0.79
C GLU A 140 4.36 -19.92 0.60
N GLU A 141 5.10 -19.23 1.46
CA GLU A 141 5.21 -17.77 1.48
C GLU A 141 6.16 -17.21 0.43
N GLN A 142 5.79 -16.07 -0.16
CA GLN A 142 6.58 -15.39 -1.19
C GLN A 142 7.12 -14.07 -0.68
N ALA A 143 8.37 -13.77 -1.06
CA ALA A 143 9.03 -12.54 -0.68
C ALA A 143 10.01 -12.06 -1.75
N ARG A 144 10.33 -10.77 -1.68
CA ARG A 144 11.18 -10.09 -2.65
C ARG A 144 12.15 -9.12 -2.02
N PHE A 145 13.29 -8.99 -2.67
CA PHE A 145 14.18 -7.85 -2.52
C PHE A 145 14.21 -7.07 -3.82
N LEU A 146 14.19 -5.75 -3.74
CA LEU A 146 14.27 -4.82 -4.86
C LEU A 146 15.44 -3.88 -4.65
N LEU A 147 16.20 -3.60 -5.71
CA LEU A 147 17.25 -2.60 -5.73
C LEU A 147 16.95 -1.58 -6.80
N GLY A 148 17.13 -0.32 -6.44
CA GLY A 148 16.81 0.79 -7.30
C GLY A 148 17.71 0.95 -8.50
N VAL A 149 19.00 1.02 -8.23
CA VAL A 149 20.05 1.23 -9.24
C VAL A 149 21.04 0.07 -9.22
N GLY A 150 21.30 -0.49 -8.04
CA GLY A 150 22.25 -1.56 -7.79
C GLY A 150 21.91 -2.90 -8.45
N SER A 151 22.69 -3.91 -8.06
CA SER A 151 22.52 -5.27 -8.59
C SER A 151 22.60 -6.33 -7.50
N PHE A 152 21.91 -7.45 -7.74
CA PHE A 152 22.01 -8.63 -6.90
C PHE A 152 22.94 -9.69 -7.50
N SER A 153 23.61 -10.44 -6.62
CA SER A 153 24.25 -11.71 -6.94
C SER A 153 23.88 -12.75 -5.89
N VAL A 154 23.69 -14.00 -6.31
CA VAL A 154 23.15 -15.07 -5.47
C VAL A 154 24.06 -16.29 -5.53
N ASN A 155 24.36 -16.87 -4.37
CA ASN A 155 25.06 -18.14 -4.22
C ASN A 155 24.38 -18.97 -3.13
N GLY A 156 23.54 -19.93 -3.53
CA GLY A 156 22.67 -20.65 -2.61
C GLY A 156 21.70 -19.69 -1.91
N ILE A 157 21.70 -19.72 -0.57
CA ILE A 157 20.91 -18.80 0.27
C ILE A 157 21.62 -17.47 0.56
N ARG A 158 22.87 -17.30 0.11
CA ARG A 158 23.63 -16.06 0.31
C ARG A 158 23.40 -15.12 -0.86
N VAL A 159 22.95 -13.92 -0.55
CA VAL A 159 22.65 -12.86 -1.49
C VAL A 159 23.59 -11.69 -1.20
N VAL A 160 24.13 -11.09 -2.24
CA VAL A 160 24.91 -9.85 -2.14
C VAL A 160 24.22 -8.79 -2.97
N ALA A 161 23.78 -7.73 -2.31
CA ALA A 161 23.24 -6.52 -2.90
C ALA A 161 24.37 -5.50 -3.04
N LYS A 162 24.77 -5.19 -4.27
CA LYS A 162 25.69 -4.08 -4.58
C LYS A 162 24.86 -2.84 -4.82
N MET A 163 24.77 -1.98 -3.81
CA MET A 163 24.00 -0.74 -3.82
C MET A 163 24.83 0.39 -4.43
N ALA A 164 24.23 1.17 -5.31
CA ALA A 164 24.88 2.35 -5.90
C ALA A 164 24.86 3.56 -4.95
N ASP A 165 25.42 4.69 -5.38
CA ASP A 165 25.24 5.97 -4.69
C ASP A 165 23.76 6.37 -4.74
N SER A 166 23.23 6.87 -3.61
CA SER A 166 21.81 7.24 -3.49
C SER A 166 20.86 6.12 -3.93
N ASP A 167 21.02 4.92 -3.37
CA ASP A 167 20.24 3.73 -3.72
C ASP A 167 19.28 3.32 -2.59
N LEU A 168 18.31 2.49 -2.94
CA LEU A 168 17.30 1.97 -2.03
C LEU A 168 17.14 0.47 -2.27
N LEU A 169 17.37 -0.28 -1.19
CA LEU A 169 17.09 -1.71 -1.08
C LEU A 169 15.77 -1.85 -0.31
N THR A 170 14.79 -2.50 -0.90
CA THR A 170 13.49 -2.77 -0.25
C THR A 170 13.26 -4.27 -0.15
N PHE A 171 12.80 -4.72 1.00
CA PHE A 171 12.28 -6.05 1.25
C PHE A 171 10.77 -5.98 1.46
N LYS A 172 10.00 -6.86 0.81
CA LYS A 172 8.56 -7.01 1.04
C LYS A 172 8.13 -8.47 0.83
N SER A 173 7.06 -8.88 1.48
CA SER A 173 6.52 -10.23 1.43
C SER A 173 5.00 -10.25 1.30
N VAL A 174 4.43 -11.43 1.01
CA VAL A 174 3.00 -11.67 1.20
C VAL A 174 2.76 -11.96 2.67
N PRO A 175 1.70 -11.42 3.30
CA PRO A 175 1.41 -11.71 4.70
C PRO A 175 1.26 -13.21 4.94
N PRO A 176 1.82 -13.75 6.04
CA PRO A 176 1.66 -15.16 6.35
C PRO A 176 0.18 -15.51 6.51
N SER A 177 -0.25 -16.64 5.93
CA SER A 177 -1.65 -17.08 5.99
C SER A 177 -2.67 -16.08 5.42
N ALA A 178 -2.25 -15.21 4.49
CA ALA A 178 -3.14 -14.23 3.87
C ALA A 178 -4.33 -14.88 3.14
N GLU A 179 -5.54 -14.36 3.39
CA GLU A 179 -6.69 -14.54 2.51
C GLU A 179 -6.43 -13.83 1.17
N ASN A 180 -7.14 -14.24 0.10
CA ASN A 180 -7.00 -13.65 -1.25
C ASN A 180 -5.55 -13.59 -1.76
N ARG A 181 -4.77 -14.63 -1.46
CA ARG A 181 -3.34 -14.76 -1.78
C ARG A 181 -2.97 -14.34 -3.21
N GLY A 182 -3.80 -14.66 -4.20
CA GLY A 182 -3.54 -14.28 -5.60
C GLY A 182 -3.45 -12.77 -5.82
N GLU A 183 -4.25 -11.98 -5.10
CA GLU A 183 -4.22 -10.51 -5.21
C GLU A 183 -3.03 -9.90 -4.48
N TRP A 184 -2.66 -10.43 -3.31
CA TRP A 184 -1.40 -10.06 -2.64
C TRP A 184 -0.18 -10.33 -3.51
N LEU A 185 -0.17 -11.47 -4.20
CA LEU A 185 0.88 -11.80 -5.16
C LEU A 185 0.90 -10.82 -6.32
N ALA A 186 -0.27 -10.45 -6.87
CA ALA A 186 -0.36 -9.45 -7.93
C ALA A 186 0.18 -8.07 -7.50
N VAL A 187 -0.07 -7.65 -6.25
CA VAL A 187 0.50 -6.42 -5.68
C VAL A 187 2.02 -6.54 -5.57
N LEU A 188 2.54 -7.63 -4.99
CA LEU A 188 3.98 -7.86 -4.87
C LEU A 188 4.66 -7.95 -6.26
N ASP A 189 3.96 -8.49 -7.25
CA ASP A 189 4.32 -8.46 -8.68
C ASP A 189 4.40 -7.05 -9.25
N ALA A 190 3.37 -6.25 -9.03
CA ALA A 190 3.32 -4.89 -9.51
C ALA A 190 4.40 -3.99 -8.86
N ILE A 191 4.70 -4.17 -7.57
CA ILE A 191 5.82 -3.49 -6.90
C ILE A 191 7.15 -3.94 -7.52
N GLY A 192 7.37 -5.25 -7.68
CA GLY A 192 8.59 -5.79 -8.27
C GLY A 192 8.81 -5.39 -9.73
N ALA A 193 7.74 -5.07 -10.45
CA ALA A 193 7.78 -4.54 -11.82
C ALA A 193 7.84 -2.99 -11.87
N GLY A 194 7.95 -2.31 -10.72
CA GLY A 194 8.02 -0.85 -10.62
C GLY A 194 6.73 -0.11 -11.00
N ARG A 195 5.59 -0.81 -11.00
CA ARG A 195 4.26 -0.27 -11.32
C ARG A 195 3.62 0.41 -10.13
N ILE A 196 3.81 -0.16 -8.94
CA ILE A 196 3.43 0.44 -7.67
C ILE A 196 4.69 1.07 -7.06
N VAL A 197 4.60 2.35 -6.70
CA VAL A 197 5.78 3.14 -6.32
C VAL A 197 5.76 3.71 -4.90
N ALA A 198 4.59 3.74 -4.28
CA ALA A 198 4.41 4.17 -2.90
C ALA A 198 3.14 3.54 -2.31
N GLU A 199 3.12 3.44 -0.99
CA GLU A 199 1.97 3.00 -0.20
C GLU A 199 1.82 3.93 1.01
N LEU A 200 0.58 4.34 1.29
CA LEU A 200 0.23 5.11 2.47
C LEU A 200 -0.89 4.36 3.19
N ASP A 201 -0.59 3.91 4.40
CA ASP A 201 -1.58 3.31 5.29
C ASP A 201 -2.02 4.38 6.29
N LEU A 202 -3.33 4.63 6.36
CA LEU A 202 -3.90 5.79 7.02
C LEU A 202 -5.02 5.37 7.96
N VAL A 203 -4.93 5.77 9.22
CA VAL A 203 -5.97 5.50 10.22
C VAL A 203 -6.34 6.76 10.99
N ALA A 204 -7.60 7.16 10.88
CA ALA A 204 -8.21 8.18 11.73
C ALA A 204 -8.39 7.64 13.15
N THR A 205 -8.12 8.50 14.13
CA THR A 205 -8.22 8.17 15.54
C THR A 205 -9.40 8.90 16.19
N ALA A 206 -9.92 8.33 17.28
CA ALA A 206 -11.12 8.85 17.95
C ALA A 206 -10.97 10.28 18.51
N ASP A 207 -9.74 10.77 18.70
CA ASP A 207 -9.45 12.12 19.21
C ASP A 207 -9.35 13.18 18.10
N GLY A 208 -9.68 12.82 16.86
CA GLY A 208 -9.64 13.72 15.70
C GLY A 208 -8.25 13.88 15.06
N ARG A 209 -7.24 13.11 15.49
CA ARG A 209 -5.95 12.99 14.81
C ARG A 209 -5.92 11.77 13.89
N TRP A 210 -4.78 11.52 13.25
CA TRP A 210 -4.55 10.29 12.49
C TRP A 210 -3.15 9.73 12.73
N VAL A 211 -3.00 8.44 12.43
CA VAL A 211 -1.72 7.73 12.33
C VAL A 211 -1.50 7.39 10.87
N GLN A 212 -0.25 7.44 10.43
CA GLN A 212 0.14 7.04 9.10
C GLN A 212 1.38 6.15 9.10
N ASN A 213 1.41 5.21 8.18
CA ASN A 213 2.59 4.48 7.77
C ASN A 213 2.84 4.80 6.29
N VAL A 214 4.02 5.32 5.96
CA VAL A 214 4.32 5.75 4.59
C VAL A 214 5.52 4.97 4.09
N VAL A 215 5.36 4.39 2.91
CA VAL A 215 6.31 3.49 2.29
C VAL A 215 6.72 4.02 0.92
N GLN A 216 8.02 3.99 0.65
CA GLN A 216 8.56 4.36 -0.65
C GLN A 216 9.13 3.12 -1.35
N TYR A 217 8.51 2.70 -2.45
CA TYR A 217 9.04 1.64 -3.28
C TYR A 217 9.96 2.14 -4.37
N ARG A 218 10.03 3.46 -4.61
CA ARG A 218 10.88 4.08 -5.62
C ARG A 218 11.47 5.38 -5.08
N LEU A 219 12.78 5.55 -5.24
CA LEU A 219 13.45 6.78 -4.86
C LEU A 219 12.88 8.00 -5.59
N GLY A 220 12.80 9.10 -4.85
CA GLY A 220 12.31 10.37 -5.37
C GLY A 220 10.79 10.46 -5.48
N VAL A 221 10.03 9.45 -5.05
CA VAL A 221 8.58 9.53 -4.82
C VAL A 221 8.34 9.77 -3.34
N SER A 222 7.49 10.73 -2.99
CA SER A 222 7.11 11.01 -1.61
C SER A 222 5.60 11.21 -1.51
N GLY A 223 5.01 10.68 -0.45
CA GLY A 223 3.59 10.84 -0.17
C GLY A 223 3.37 11.22 1.29
N TRP A 224 2.36 12.03 1.57
CA TRP A 224 1.96 12.36 2.93
C TRP A 224 0.48 12.73 2.99
N ALA A 225 -0.17 12.39 4.10
CA ALA A 225 -1.53 12.84 4.35
C ALA A 225 -1.55 14.33 4.76
N LEU A 226 -2.51 15.06 4.21
CA LEU A 226 -2.85 16.43 4.61
C LEU A 226 -3.97 16.45 5.65
N HIS A 227 -4.92 15.52 5.50
CA HIS A 227 -6.09 15.37 6.38
C HIS A 227 -6.61 13.94 6.32
N VAL A 228 -6.98 13.37 7.46
CA VAL A 228 -7.61 12.05 7.52
C VAL A 228 -8.65 12.06 8.63
N GLU A 229 -9.88 11.69 8.28
CA GLU A 229 -11.02 11.58 9.20
C GLU A 229 -11.93 10.43 8.74
N PRO A 230 -12.86 9.95 9.58
CA PRO A 230 -13.82 8.95 9.16
C PRO A 230 -14.60 9.37 7.91
N GLY A 231 -14.47 8.58 6.84
CA GLY A 231 -15.09 8.77 5.54
C GLY A 231 -14.38 9.73 4.59
N ARG A 232 -13.23 10.33 4.96
CA ARG A 232 -12.52 11.28 4.09
C ARG A 232 -11.02 11.31 4.36
N ALA A 233 -10.23 11.34 3.28
CA ALA A 233 -8.80 11.58 3.34
C ALA A 233 -8.33 12.48 2.20
N SER A 234 -7.34 13.32 2.49
CA SER A 234 -6.63 14.16 1.53
C SER A 234 -5.14 13.86 1.63
N VAL A 235 -4.51 13.55 0.50
CA VAL A 235 -3.12 13.09 0.42
C VAL A 235 -2.39 13.89 -0.66
N GLN A 236 -1.12 14.20 -0.45
CA GLN A 236 -0.23 14.68 -1.50
C GLN A 236 0.78 13.60 -1.87
N VAL A 237 1.04 13.48 -3.17
CA VAL A 237 2.11 12.64 -3.72
C VAL A 237 2.91 13.48 -4.69
N ASP A 238 4.23 13.47 -4.57
CA ASP A 238 5.13 14.16 -5.48
C ASP A 238 6.27 13.23 -5.92
N SER A 239 6.82 13.50 -7.10
CA SER A 239 7.89 12.70 -7.69
C SER A 239 8.89 13.58 -8.45
N LEU A 240 10.19 13.41 -8.15
CA LEU A 240 11.29 14.03 -8.90
C LEU A 240 11.38 13.51 -10.34
N LEU A 241 10.84 12.32 -10.60
CA LEU A 241 10.71 11.71 -11.93
C LEU A 241 9.22 11.56 -12.24
N PRO A 242 8.58 12.57 -12.86
CA PRO A 242 7.14 12.56 -13.09
C PRO A 242 6.81 11.61 -14.25
N GLY A 243 6.51 10.37 -13.91
CA GLY A 243 6.00 9.34 -14.80
C GLY A 243 4.79 8.66 -14.20
N GLY A 244 3.92 8.11 -15.05
CA GLY A 244 2.71 7.44 -14.60
C GLY A 244 3.02 6.17 -13.80
N ALA A 245 2.34 6.01 -12.68
CA ALA A 245 2.50 4.88 -11.77
C ALA A 245 1.29 4.77 -10.83
N THR A 246 1.23 3.66 -10.12
CA THR A 246 0.20 3.38 -9.13
C THR A 246 0.71 3.68 -7.72
N VAL A 247 -0.15 4.28 -6.90
CA VAL A 247 0.03 4.41 -5.45
C VAL A 247 -1.04 3.59 -4.74
N LEU A 248 -0.67 2.99 -3.61
CA LEU A 248 -1.62 2.32 -2.73
C LEU A 248 -2.03 3.29 -1.62
N LEU A 249 -3.33 3.42 -1.40
CA LEU A 249 -3.90 4.14 -0.26
C LEU A 249 -4.71 3.13 0.55
N ALA A 250 -4.19 2.71 1.68
CA ALA A 250 -4.84 1.75 2.55
C ALA A 250 -5.46 2.46 3.75
N PHE A 251 -6.69 2.11 4.07
CA PHE A 251 -7.45 2.67 5.17
C PHE A 251 -8.10 1.55 5.97
N ASP A 252 -8.04 1.61 7.29
CA ASP A 252 -8.83 0.68 8.09
C ASP A 252 -10.34 0.93 7.83
N ARG A 253 -11.16 -0.10 8.05
CA ARG A 253 -12.60 -0.01 7.75
C ARG A 253 -13.33 1.11 8.50
N ALA A 254 -12.84 1.49 9.68
CA ALA A 254 -13.42 2.56 10.47
C ALA A 254 -13.11 3.94 9.89
N THR A 255 -11.91 4.12 9.34
CA THR A 255 -11.46 5.35 8.68
C THR A 255 -12.10 5.51 7.32
N MET A 256 -12.17 4.45 6.51
CA MET A 256 -12.77 4.52 5.19
C MET A 256 -13.70 3.34 4.96
N PRO A 257 -14.98 3.44 5.32
CA PRO A 257 -15.95 2.39 5.06
C PRO A 257 -16.11 2.14 3.56
N PHE A 258 -16.05 0.88 3.14
CA PHE A 258 -16.35 0.48 1.76
C PHE A 258 -17.10 -0.84 1.75
N ASN A 259 -18.42 -0.74 1.73
CA ASN A 259 -19.38 -1.83 1.66
C ASN A 259 -20.77 -1.25 1.43
N ALA A 260 -21.69 -1.96 0.77
CA ALA A 260 -23.05 -1.47 0.60
C ALA A 260 -23.66 -1.05 1.96
N PRO A 261 -24.18 0.19 2.12
CA PRO A 261 -24.55 1.14 1.06
C PRO A 261 -23.52 2.27 0.79
N THR A 262 -22.25 2.13 1.18
CA THR A 262 -21.18 3.11 0.95
C THR A 262 -20.42 2.88 -0.35
N GLU A 263 -20.05 3.97 -1.01
CA GLU A 263 -19.26 4.03 -2.24
C GLU A 263 -18.06 4.96 -2.03
N LEU A 264 -16.97 4.66 -2.75
CA LEU A 264 -15.79 5.52 -2.77
C LEU A 264 -15.83 6.46 -3.97
N GLN A 265 -15.46 7.70 -3.73
CA GLN A 265 -15.15 8.70 -4.74
C GLN A 265 -13.68 9.07 -4.57
N VAL A 266 -12.93 8.99 -5.67
CA VAL A 266 -11.50 9.32 -5.69
C VAL A 266 -11.26 10.43 -6.69
N ARG A 267 -10.56 11.48 -6.26
CA ARG A 267 -10.18 12.62 -7.10
C ARG A 267 -8.67 12.81 -7.08
N ALA A 268 -8.11 13.24 -8.19
CA ALA A 268 -6.71 13.64 -8.32
C ALA A 268 -6.62 15.00 -9.04
N ASN A 269 -5.97 15.99 -8.42
CA ASN A 269 -5.77 17.35 -8.95
C ASN A 269 -7.04 18.11 -9.38
N ALA A 270 -8.22 17.72 -8.87
CA ALA A 270 -9.58 18.15 -9.22
C ALA A 270 -10.33 17.32 -10.29
N GLY A 271 -9.68 16.34 -10.91
CA GLY A 271 -10.35 15.38 -11.80
C GLY A 271 -10.84 14.14 -11.04
N GLU A 272 -12.04 13.63 -11.37
CA GLU A 272 -12.50 12.34 -10.85
C GLU A 272 -11.72 11.19 -11.49
N ALA A 273 -11.32 10.23 -10.66
CA ALA A 273 -10.65 9.03 -11.12
C ALA A 273 -11.69 7.99 -11.55
N ASN A 274 -11.45 7.33 -12.67
CA ASN A 274 -12.36 6.30 -13.18
C ASN A 274 -12.22 5.02 -12.36
N ARG A 275 -13.33 4.50 -11.80
CA ARG A 275 -13.33 3.20 -11.14
C ARG A 275 -13.19 2.07 -12.16
N THR A 276 -12.37 1.08 -11.85
CA THR A 276 -12.29 -0.21 -12.54
C THR A 276 -12.45 -1.34 -11.53
N GLU A 277 -13.21 -2.38 -11.91
CA GLU A 277 -13.35 -3.60 -11.09
C GLU A 277 -12.19 -4.58 -11.29
N SER A 278 -11.21 -4.25 -12.16
CA SER A 278 -10.06 -5.11 -12.43
C SER A 278 -8.76 -4.47 -11.92
N PRO A 279 -8.26 -4.85 -10.73
CA PRO A 279 -6.97 -4.41 -10.22
C PRO A 279 -5.81 -4.71 -11.18
N LEU A 280 -5.83 -5.88 -11.83
CA LEU A 280 -4.80 -6.28 -12.80
C LEU A 280 -4.71 -5.33 -13.99
N SER A 281 -5.83 -4.74 -14.41
CA SER A 281 -5.83 -3.74 -15.49
C SER A 281 -5.05 -2.47 -15.13
N LEU A 282 -5.01 -2.10 -13.84
CA LEU A 282 -4.20 -0.97 -13.36
C LEU A 282 -2.72 -1.31 -13.32
N PHE A 283 -2.39 -2.55 -12.96
CA PHE A 283 -1.00 -2.97 -12.77
C PHE A 283 -0.30 -3.35 -14.08
N PHE A 284 -1.02 -3.98 -15.02
CA PHE A 284 -0.41 -4.71 -16.14
C PHE A 284 -1.00 -4.40 -17.52
N SER A 285 -1.93 -3.44 -17.67
CA SER A 285 -2.44 -3.08 -18.99
C SER A 285 -1.36 -2.45 -19.88
N SER A 286 -1.31 -2.90 -21.13
CA SER A 286 -0.43 -2.39 -22.19
C SER A 286 -1.06 -1.26 -23.00
N GLU A 287 -2.33 -0.90 -22.77
CA GLU A 287 -3.00 0.15 -23.54
C GLU A 287 -2.39 1.53 -23.29
N PRO A 288 -2.43 2.44 -24.29
CA PRO A 288 -1.84 3.76 -24.16
C PRO A 288 -2.43 4.49 -22.96
N ARG A 289 -1.54 5.00 -22.11
CA ARG A 289 -1.76 5.72 -20.86
C ARG A 289 -2.49 7.09 -21.03
N SER A 290 -3.37 7.21 -22.01
CA SER A 290 -4.17 8.41 -22.32
C SER A 290 -5.48 8.49 -21.55
N ARG A 291 -5.84 7.45 -20.77
CA ARG A 291 -6.93 7.55 -19.79
C ARG A 291 -6.40 8.28 -18.55
N GLY A 292 -7.17 9.24 -18.05
CA GLY A 292 -6.86 9.98 -16.83
C GLY A 292 -6.69 9.08 -15.60
N PRO A 293 -6.64 9.65 -14.39
CA PRO A 293 -6.57 8.88 -13.15
C PRO A 293 -7.62 7.75 -13.11
N SER A 294 -7.25 6.60 -12.58
CA SER A 294 -8.15 5.45 -12.45
C SER A 294 -7.81 4.64 -11.21
N TYR A 295 -8.84 4.10 -10.55
CA TYR A 295 -8.65 3.37 -9.30
C TYR A 295 -9.45 2.07 -9.25
N SER A 296 -8.97 1.15 -8.41
CA SER A 296 -9.65 -0.09 -8.06
C SER A 296 -9.50 -0.31 -6.55
N VAL A 297 -10.47 -0.98 -5.95
CA VAL A 297 -10.39 -1.36 -4.55
C VAL A 297 -10.00 -2.83 -4.48
N LEU A 298 -8.91 -3.12 -3.76
CA LEU A 298 -8.40 -4.47 -3.59
C LEU A 298 -9.26 -5.23 -2.58
N SER A 299 -9.38 -6.54 -2.76
CA SER A 299 -10.15 -7.45 -1.89
C SER A 299 -9.34 -7.83 -0.65
N PHE A 300 -8.90 -6.84 0.11
CA PHE A 300 -8.20 -7.03 1.38
C PHE A 300 -9.15 -6.85 2.57
N PRO A 301 -8.75 -7.29 3.78
CA PRO A 301 -9.56 -7.08 4.99
C PRO A 301 -9.89 -5.59 5.21
N ASP A 302 -9.02 -4.69 4.78
CA ASP A 302 -9.19 -3.24 4.87
C ASP A 302 -9.53 -2.59 3.53
N THR A 303 -9.86 -1.30 3.54
CA THR A 303 -10.17 -0.55 2.33
C THR A 303 -8.87 -0.11 1.66
N VAL A 304 -8.41 -0.88 0.69
CA VAL A 304 -7.16 -0.59 -0.04
C VAL A 304 -7.45 -0.14 -1.46
N VAL A 305 -7.13 1.11 -1.75
CA VAL A 305 -7.32 1.73 -3.07
C VAL A 305 -6.00 1.68 -3.84
N ALA A 306 -5.98 0.95 -4.95
CA ALA A 306 -4.93 1.06 -5.96
C ALA A 306 -5.30 2.19 -6.92
N LEU A 307 -4.55 3.29 -6.89
CA LEU A 307 -4.79 4.48 -7.71
C LEU A 307 -3.67 4.67 -8.74
N TYR A 308 -3.98 4.46 -10.01
CA TYR A 308 -3.11 4.83 -11.11
C TYR A 308 -3.19 6.33 -11.40
N LEU A 309 -2.04 6.97 -11.43
CA LEU A 309 -1.85 8.38 -11.76
C LEU A 309 -1.04 8.47 -13.05
N PRO A 310 -1.52 9.17 -14.11
CA PRO A 310 -0.78 9.32 -15.37
C PRO A 310 0.54 10.10 -15.22
N SER A 311 0.62 10.95 -14.20
CA SER A 311 1.82 11.70 -13.81
C SER A 311 1.81 11.87 -12.30
N LEU A 312 2.99 11.81 -11.68
CA LEU A 312 3.22 12.02 -10.25
C LEU A 312 3.81 13.40 -9.93
N ALA A 313 3.70 14.37 -10.84
CA ALA A 313 4.12 15.75 -10.58
C ALA A 313 3.12 16.44 -9.64
N ALA A 314 3.45 16.57 -8.36
CA ALA A 314 2.67 17.26 -7.33
C ALA A 314 1.14 16.99 -7.41
N VAL A 315 0.75 15.75 -7.11
CA VAL A 315 -0.64 15.30 -7.17
C VAL A 315 -1.33 15.44 -5.81
N SER A 316 -2.43 16.19 -5.77
CA SER A 316 -3.37 16.21 -4.65
C SER A 316 -4.45 15.16 -4.87
N ILE A 317 -4.61 14.25 -3.92
CA ILE A 317 -5.58 13.15 -3.98
C ILE A 317 -6.63 13.37 -2.88
N GLU A 318 -7.90 13.19 -3.21
CA GLU A 318 -8.99 13.12 -2.24
C GLU A 318 -9.69 11.77 -2.37
N VAL A 319 -9.92 11.12 -1.24
CA VAL A 319 -10.71 9.89 -1.14
C VAL A 319 -11.87 10.17 -0.20
N VAL A 320 -13.10 9.94 -0.66
CA VAL A 320 -14.31 10.13 0.13
C VAL A 320 -15.13 8.85 0.09
N SER A 321 -15.46 8.32 1.26
CA SER A 321 -16.52 7.33 1.43
C SER A 321 -17.82 8.04 1.77
N SER A 322 -18.82 7.84 0.94
CA SER A 322 -20.15 8.40 1.13
C SER A 322 -21.21 7.32 0.93
N ARG A 323 -22.40 7.51 1.49
CA ARG A 323 -23.52 6.64 1.11
C ARG A 323 -23.77 6.81 -0.38
N ALA A 324 -23.89 5.68 -1.08
CA ALA A 324 -24.35 5.63 -2.45
C ALA A 324 -25.58 6.52 -2.57
N ASN A 325 -25.55 7.44 -3.53
CA ASN A 325 -26.78 8.10 -3.91
C ASN A 325 -27.72 6.97 -4.34
N GLY A 326 -28.82 6.78 -3.61
CA GLY A 326 -29.88 5.88 -4.06
C GLY A 326 -30.21 6.21 -5.52
N PRO A 327 -30.75 5.27 -6.30
CA PRO A 327 -31.14 5.57 -7.67
C PRO A 327 -31.90 6.90 -7.67
N PRO A 328 -31.59 7.84 -8.60
CA PRO A 328 -32.33 9.08 -8.70
C PRO A 328 -33.80 8.70 -8.64
N ALA A 329 -34.62 9.45 -7.90
CA ALA A 329 -36.04 9.14 -7.71
C ALA A 329 -36.75 9.04 -9.07
N GLY A 330 -36.59 7.90 -9.72
CA GLY A 330 -37.34 7.47 -10.86
C GLY A 330 -38.74 7.27 -10.35
N LEU A 331 -39.70 7.75 -11.13
CA LEU A 331 -41.11 7.50 -10.91
C LEU A 331 -41.25 6.04 -10.46
N GLN A 332 -41.75 5.84 -9.24
CA GLN A 332 -42.00 4.50 -8.69
C GLN A 332 -42.76 3.69 -9.75
N ALA A 333 -42.52 2.39 -9.88
CA ALA A 333 -43.16 1.56 -10.91
C ALA A 333 -44.70 1.73 -10.95
N ASP A 334 -45.31 2.04 -9.80
CA ASP A 334 -46.74 2.34 -9.67
C ASP A 334 -47.14 3.68 -10.34
N SER A 335 -46.23 4.66 -10.38
CA SER A 335 -46.38 5.93 -11.07
C SER A 335 -46.24 5.81 -12.59
N GLU A 336 -45.39 4.92 -13.10
CA GLU A 336 -45.33 4.62 -14.55
C GLU A 336 -46.63 3.93 -15.01
N ILE A 337 -47.14 2.97 -14.25
CA ILE A 337 -48.42 2.30 -14.56
C ILE A 337 -49.57 3.31 -14.48
N ALA A 338 -49.60 4.18 -13.47
CA ALA A 338 -50.61 5.23 -13.34
C ALA A 338 -50.54 6.24 -14.50
N MET A 339 -49.34 6.59 -14.97
CA MET A 339 -49.15 7.51 -16.09
C MET A 339 -49.56 6.87 -17.43
N ILE A 340 -49.25 5.59 -17.65
CA ILE A 340 -49.71 4.83 -18.82
C ILE A 340 -51.24 4.70 -18.81
N ALA A 341 -51.84 4.41 -17.65
CA ALA A 341 -53.29 4.35 -17.50
C ALA A 341 -53.97 5.70 -17.77
N ALA A 342 -53.40 6.80 -17.23
CA ALA A 342 -53.90 8.14 -17.47
C ALA A 342 -53.81 8.52 -18.96
N LEU A 343 -52.70 8.19 -19.63
CA LEU A 343 -52.52 8.43 -21.06
C LEU A 343 -53.52 7.62 -21.90
N ALA A 344 -53.81 6.37 -21.53
CA ALA A 344 -54.81 5.55 -22.20
C ALA A 344 -56.23 6.10 -22.03
N ILE A 345 -56.59 6.58 -20.83
CA ILE A 345 -57.89 7.20 -20.56
C ILE A 345 -58.07 8.49 -21.36
N VAL A 346 -57.05 9.36 -21.38
CA VAL A 346 -57.08 10.61 -22.16
C VAL A 346 -57.17 10.32 -23.66
N SER A 347 -56.44 9.32 -24.15
CA SER A 347 -56.48 8.92 -25.57
C SER A 347 -57.86 8.35 -25.97
N ALA A 348 -58.46 7.52 -25.10
CA ALA A 348 -59.82 7.01 -25.32
C ALA A 348 -60.88 8.12 -25.29
N ALA A 349 -60.73 9.09 -24.38
CA ALA A 349 -61.62 10.26 -24.30
C ALA A 349 -61.49 11.14 -25.56
N ALA A 350 -60.27 11.42 -26.02
CA ALA A 350 -60.00 12.18 -27.24
C ALA A 350 -60.57 11.48 -28.49
N ALA A 351 -60.37 10.17 -28.62
CA ALA A 351 -60.93 9.37 -29.71
C ALA A 351 -62.47 9.40 -29.71
N ARG A 352 -63.10 9.34 -28.53
CA ARG A 352 -64.56 9.42 -28.39
C ARG A 352 -65.11 10.81 -28.71
N MET A 353 -64.38 11.88 -28.36
CA MET A 353 -64.76 13.25 -28.72
C MET A 353 -64.62 13.52 -30.22
N LEU A 354 -63.58 12.98 -30.86
CA LEU A 354 -63.40 13.08 -32.32
C LEU A 354 -64.48 12.29 -33.07
N ARG A 355 -64.88 11.11 -32.58
CA ARG A 355 -65.93 10.29 -33.20
C ARG A 355 -67.32 10.93 -33.11
N ARG A 356 -67.62 11.64 -32.02
CA ARG A 356 -68.87 12.42 -31.85
C ARG A 356 -68.96 13.69 -32.70
N LYS A 357 -67.86 14.14 -33.31
CA LYS A 357 -67.84 15.33 -34.18
C LYS A 357 -68.10 14.99 -35.65
N ASN A 358 -68.14 13.70 -36.00
CA ASN A 358 -68.32 13.19 -37.35
C ASN A 358 -69.65 12.40 -37.53
N GLU A 359 -70.56 12.49 -36.55
CA GLU A 359 -71.99 12.14 -36.65
C GLU A 359 -72.81 13.43 -36.65
#